data_AF-A0A1J7I6G4-F1
#
_entry.id   AF-A0A1J7I6G4-F1
#
_cell.length_a   1.000
_cell.length_b   1.000
_cell.length_c   1.000
_cell.angle_alpha   90.00
_cell.angle_beta   90.00
_cell.angle_gamma   90.00
#
_symmetry.space_group_name_H-M   'P 1'
#
loop_
_entity.id
_entity.type
_entity.pdbx_description
1 polymer ?
#
loop_
_entity_poly.entity_id
_entity_poly.type
_entity_poly.pdbx_seq_one_letter_code
_entity_poly.pdbx_strand_id
1 'polypeptide(L)'
;MPAYNSIFNADPNPPRLIGNFPLLPLRTKTRGPAYTLPYPNPPLPAHESPDPDSESYDILDEVLALFRANTFFRNFEIKGPADRLLIYGILFVSDCLSKIKPNAGVRDATKDVNNLALDLNFAIPGDPAWPLNQMYEPPRDRQDGELLRQYMAQVRQELATRLLARVYEEGGDGKPSKWWLSFTKRKFMGKSL
;
A
#
# COMPACT_ATOMS: atom_id res chain seq x y z
N MET A 1 -17.26 0.39 -16.25
CA MET A 1 -16.37 -0.72 -15.80
C MET A 1 -16.35 -0.70 -14.27
N PRO A 2 -16.38 -1.85 -13.59
CA PRO A 2 -16.21 -1.91 -12.14
C PRO A 2 -14.75 -1.66 -11.74
N ALA A 3 -14.52 -1.38 -10.45
CA ALA A 3 -13.17 -1.33 -9.89
C ALA A 3 -12.51 -2.71 -9.88
N TYR A 4 -11.18 -2.74 -9.81
CA TYR A 4 -10.38 -3.97 -9.80
C TYR A 4 -10.17 -4.45 -8.37
N ASN A 5 -10.66 -5.66 -8.08
CA ASN A 5 -10.47 -6.37 -6.81
C ASN A 5 -9.15 -7.12 -6.80
N SER A 6 -8.69 -7.44 -5.59
CA SER A 6 -7.45 -8.19 -5.36
C SER A 6 -7.57 -9.65 -5.81
N ILE A 7 -6.55 -10.16 -6.49
CA ILE A 7 -6.42 -11.58 -6.84
C ILE A 7 -6.22 -12.47 -5.60
N PHE A 8 -5.68 -11.91 -4.51
CA PHE A 8 -5.47 -12.61 -3.24
C PHE A 8 -6.79 -12.97 -2.54
N ASN A 9 -7.93 -12.47 -3.01
CA ASN A 9 -9.23 -12.97 -2.56
C ASN A 9 -9.49 -14.42 -3.00
N ALA A 10 -8.79 -14.92 -4.02
CA ALA A 10 -8.90 -16.28 -4.53
C ALA A 10 -7.85 -17.24 -3.92
N ASP A 11 -6.97 -16.76 -3.03
CA ASP A 11 -5.97 -17.61 -2.38
C ASP A 11 -6.66 -18.68 -1.52
N PRO A 12 -6.34 -19.98 -1.72
CA PRO A 12 -6.90 -21.05 -0.89
C PRO A 12 -6.50 -20.96 0.59
N ASN A 13 -5.43 -20.23 0.92
CA ASN A 13 -4.97 -20.04 2.29
C ASN A 13 -5.48 -18.70 2.84
N PRO A 14 -6.55 -18.70 3.66
CA PRO A 14 -7.07 -17.45 4.19
C PRO A 14 -6.04 -16.78 5.12
N PRO A 15 -5.78 -15.47 4.97
CA PRO A 15 -4.86 -14.77 5.85
C PRO A 15 -5.42 -14.69 7.27
N ARG A 16 -4.53 -14.52 8.25
CA ARG A 16 -4.96 -14.10 9.59
C ARG A 16 -5.66 -12.75 9.47
N LEU A 17 -6.80 -12.60 10.15
CA LEU A 17 -7.55 -11.34 10.21
C LEU A 17 -7.40 -10.68 11.58
N ILE A 18 -7.37 -9.35 11.60
CA ILE A 18 -7.60 -8.54 12.79
C ILE A 18 -8.81 -7.66 12.51
N GLY A 19 -9.90 -7.88 13.27
CA GLY A 19 -11.23 -7.46 12.82
C GLY A 19 -11.53 -8.12 11.47
N ASN A 20 -11.66 -7.30 10.43
CA ASN A 20 -11.77 -7.76 9.04
C ASN A 20 -10.59 -7.32 8.14
N PHE A 21 -9.50 -6.80 8.73
CA PHE A 21 -8.28 -6.44 8.01
C PHE A 21 -7.36 -7.66 7.85
N PRO A 22 -6.88 -7.99 6.63
CA PRO A 22 -6.02 -9.16 6.44
C PRO A 22 -4.55 -8.86 6.71
N LEU A 23 -3.86 -9.82 7.35
CA LEU A 23 -2.41 -9.85 7.50
C LEU A 23 -1.84 -10.78 6.41
N LEU A 24 -1.74 -10.26 5.19
CA LEU A 24 -1.16 -10.97 4.05
C LEU A 24 0.38 -11.03 4.16
N PRO A 25 1.02 -12.12 3.71
CA PRO A 25 2.48 -12.19 3.56
C PRO A 25 3.04 -11.05 2.71
N LEU A 26 4.26 -10.62 3.02
CA LEU A 26 4.94 -9.53 2.32
C LEU A 26 6.38 -9.92 1.97
N ARG A 27 6.83 -9.53 0.78
CA ARG A 27 8.25 -9.54 0.41
C ARG A 27 8.90 -8.28 0.98
N THR A 28 9.45 -8.35 2.18
CA THR A 28 10.00 -7.16 2.84
C THR A 28 11.27 -7.45 3.64
N LYS A 29 12.14 -6.45 3.77
CA LYS A 29 13.29 -6.45 4.70
C LYS A 29 12.97 -5.69 5.99
N THR A 30 11.85 -4.97 6.00
CA THR A 30 11.37 -4.19 7.15
C THR A 30 10.93 -5.15 8.23
N ARG A 31 11.40 -4.94 9.47
CA ARG A 31 10.96 -5.74 10.62
C ARG A 31 9.47 -5.50 10.88
N GLY A 32 8.74 -6.58 11.14
CA GLY A 32 7.33 -6.51 11.45
C GLY A 32 6.70 -7.90 11.50
N PRO A 33 5.37 -7.97 11.74
CA PRO A 33 4.68 -9.22 11.98
C PRO A 33 4.29 -9.99 10.70
N ALA A 34 4.49 -9.43 9.50
CA ALA A 34 4.17 -10.12 8.26
C ALA A 34 5.05 -11.36 8.06
N TYR A 35 4.45 -12.45 7.61
CA TYR A 35 5.21 -13.58 7.08
C TYR A 35 6.01 -13.12 5.86
N THR A 36 7.31 -13.40 5.85
CA THR A 36 8.22 -12.89 4.82
C THR A 36 8.27 -13.84 3.63
N LEU A 37 7.89 -13.34 2.45
CA LEU A 37 7.98 -14.07 1.19
C LEU A 37 9.41 -14.11 0.64
N PRO A 38 9.76 -15.11 -0.19
CA PRO A 38 11.05 -15.16 -0.88
C PRO A 38 11.23 -13.98 -1.84
N TYR A 39 12.48 -13.61 -2.11
CA TYR A 39 12.81 -12.61 -3.13
C TYR A 39 12.97 -13.28 -4.50
N PRO A 40 12.64 -12.56 -5.60
CA PRO A 40 12.81 -13.10 -6.95
C PRO A 40 14.25 -13.52 -7.21
N ASN A 41 14.42 -14.64 -7.91
CA ASN A 41 15.70 -15.12 -8.39
C ASN A 41 15.56 -15.48 -9.89
N PRO A 42 16.21 -14.74 -10.82
CA PRO A 42 17.15 -13.65 -10.58
C PRO A 42 16.52 -12.38 -9.97
N PRO A 43 17.30 -11.51 -9.30
CA PRO A 43 16.79 -10.25 -8.76
C PRO A 43 16.20 -9.35 -9.86
N LEU A 44 15.04 -8.76 -9.58
CA LEU A 44 14.39 -7.77 -10.45
C LEU A 44 14.85 -6.34 -10.12
N PRO A 45 14.81 -5.41 -11.08
CA PRO A 45 14.95 -3.98 -10.82
C PRO A 45 13.95 -3.49 -9.77
N ALA A 46 14.34 -2.53 -8.92
CA ALA A 46 13.51 -2.06 -7.80
C ALA A 46 12.18 -1.41 -8.22
N HIS A 47 12.08 -0.93 -9.46
CA HIS A 47 10.88 -0.31 -10.02
C HIS A 47 9.91 -1.34 -10.64
N GLU A 48 10.33 -2.60 -10.77
CA GLU A 48 9.53 -3.68 -11.33
C GLU A 48 8.85 -4.52 -10.23
N SER A 49 7.80 -5.23 -10.62
CA SER A 49 7.13 -6.24 -9.78
C SER A 49 7.38 -7.62 -10.36
N PRO A 50 7.39 -8.68 -9.53
CA PRO A 50 7.35 -10.06 -10.02
C PRO A 50 6.09 -10.30 -10.84
N ASP A 51 6.08 -11.37 -11.62
CA ASP A 51 4.88 -11.86 -12.27
C ASP A 51 3.83 -12.26 -11.20
N PRO A 52 2.52 -12.00 -11.41
CA PRO A 52 1.46 -12.39 -10.46
C PRO A 52 1.47 -13.87 -10.04
N ASP A 53 1.97 -14.78 -10.88
CA ASP A 53 2.07 -16.21 -10.57
C ASP A 53 3.34 -16.58 -9.77
N SER A 54 4.20 -15.60 -9.47
CA SER A 54 5.43 -15.80 -8.69
C SER A 54 5.16 -15.90 -7.19
N GLU A 55 5.86 -16.81 -6.50
CA GLU A 55 5.88 -16.88 -5.02
C GLU A 55 6.41 -15.61 -4.33
N SER A 56 7.09 -14.74 -5.09
CA SER A 56 7.59 -13.46 -4.61
C SER A 56 6.60 -12.30 -4.83
N TYR A 57 5.51 -12.52 -5.56
CA TYR A 57 4.47 -11.50 -5.78
C TYR A 57 3.63 -11.33 -4.53
N ASP A 58 3.42 -10.07 -4.13
CA ASP A 58 2.61 -9.76 -2.95
C ASP A 58 1.59 -8.66 -3.22
N ILE A 59 0.72 -8.45 -2.24
CA ILE A 59 -0.36 -7.46 -2.28
C ILE A 59 0.14 -6.02 -2.50
N LEU A 60 1.38 -5.68 -2.18
CA LEU A 60 1.91 -4.32 -2.39
C LEU A 60 2.29 -4.09 -3.85
N ASP A 61 2.75 -5.15 -4.54
CA ASP A 61 2.92 -5.13 -6.00
C ASP A 61 1.57 -4.91 -6.68
N GLU A 62 0.52 -5.59 -6.22
CA GLU A 62 -0.84 -5.43 -6.71
C GLU A 62 -1.41 -4.02 -6.47
N VAL A 63 -1.19 -3.45 -5.27
CA VAL A 63 -1.57 -2.06 -4.96
C VAL A 63 -1.00 -1.10 -5.99
N LEU A 64 0.30 -1.21 -6.30
CA LEU A 64 0.97 -0.32 -7.25
C LEU A 64 0.49 -0.54 -8.70
N ALA A 65 0.22 -1.79 -9.07
CA ALA A 65 -0.31 -2.14 -10.39
C ALA A 65 -1.74 -1.59 -10.60
N LEU A 66 -2.61 -1.75 -9.60
CA LEU A 66 -4.02 -1.36 -9.68
C LEU A 66 -4.27 0.11 -9.33
N PHE A 67 -3.30 0.80 -8.69
CA PHE A 67 -3.45 2.18 -8.23
C PHE A 67 -4.01 3.12 -9.30
N ARG A 68 -3.39 3.16 -10.49
CA ARG A 68 -3.76 4.12 -11.55
C ARG A 68 -5.19 3.92 -12.02
N ALA A 69 -5.62 2.68 -12.18
CA ALA A 69 -6.97 2.35 -12.60
C ALA A 69 -7.98 2.61 -11.47
N ASN A 70 -7.66 2.14 -10.26
CA ASN A 70 -8.59 2.19 -9.15
C ASN A 70 -8.85 3.61 -8.62
N THR A 71 -7.86 4.51 -8.71
CA THR A 71 -7.96 5.89 -8.21
C THR A 71 -9.10 6.71 -8.84
N PHE A 72 -9.64 6.30 -10.00
CA PHE A 72 -10.77 6.96 -10.63
C PHE A 72 -12.15 6.58 -10.05
N PHE A 73 -12.25 5.47 -9.31
CA PHE A 73 -13.53 4.98 -8.82
C PHE A 73 -13.96 5.65 -7.50
N ARG A 74 -15.24 6.00 -7.43
CA ARG A 74 -15.88 6.54 -6.22
C ARG A 74 -16.50 5.45 -5.34
N ASN A 75 -16.88 4.33 -5.95
CA ASN A 75 -17.46 3.19 -5.28
C ASN A 75 -16.54 1.99 -5.51
N PHE A 76 -16.33 1.19 -4.47
CA PHE A 76 -15.56 -0.03 -4.52
C PHE A 76 -16.34 -1.12 -3.77
N GLU A 77 -16.71 -2.18 -4.48
CA GLU A 77 -17.39 -3.32 -3.88
C GLU A 77 -16.35 -4.28 -3.32
N ILE A 78 -16.38 -4.50 -2.01
CA ILE A 78 -15.45 -5.40 -1.32
C ILE A 78 -15.92 -6.84 -1.53
N LYS A 79 -15.11 -7.64 -2.23
CA LYS A 79 -15.38 -9.06 -2.49
C LYS A 79 -14.70 -9.99 -1.48
N GLY A 80 -13.65 -9.53 -0.82
CA GLY A 80 -12.99 -10.29 0.23
C GLY A 80 -12.07 -9.46 1.11
N PRO A 81 -11.36 -10.10 2.06
CA PRO A 81 -10.46 -9.41 2.97
C PRO A 81 -9.32 -8.68 2.25
N ALA A 82 -8.72 -9.27 1.22
CA ALA A 82 -7.57 -8.70 0.52
C ALA A 82 -7.86 -7.31 -0.08
N ASP A 83 -9.10 -7.09 -0.52
CA ASP A 83 -9.57 -5.77 -0.98
C ASP A 83 -9.43 -4.67 0.06
N ARG A 84 -9.56 -5.00 1.36
CA ARG A 84 -9.40 -4.00 2.43
C ARG A 84 -7.96 -3.55 2.57
N LEU A 85 -6.99 -4.44 2.35
CA LEU A 85 -5.58 -4.04 2.28
C LEU A 85 -5.30 -3.27 0.99
N LEU A 86 -5.88 -3.69 -0.14
CA LEU A 86 -5.79 -2.97 -1.41
C LEU A 86 -6.31 -1.53 -1.32
N ILE A 87 -7.50 -1.32 -0.74
CA ILE A 87 -8.10 0.00 -0.53
C ILE A 87 -7.18 0.88 0.32
N TYR A 88 -6.71 0.37 1.45
CA TYR A 88 -5.80 1.10 2.33
C TYR A 88 -4.49 1.46 1.62
N GLY A 89 -3.90 0.51 0.89
CA GLY A 89 -2.67 0.71 0.12
C GLY A 89 -2.83 1.80 -0.94
N ILE A 90 -3.96 1.81 -1.68
CA ILE A 90 -4.23 2.84 -2.70
C ILE A 90 -4.32 4.23 -2.07
N LEU A 91 -5.03 4.37 -0.95
CA LEU A 91 -5.12 5.66 -0.24
C LEU A 91 -3.75 6.12 0.28
N PHE A 92 -2.96 5.20 0.83
CA PHE A 92 -1.62 5.52 1.29
C PHE A 92 -0.68 5.95 0.14
N VAL A 93 -0.77 5.30 -1.03
CA VAL A 93 -0.03 5.74 -2.23
C VAL A 93 -0.43 7.16 -2.64
N SER A 94 -1.73 7.50 -2.59
CA SER A 94 -2.18 8.88 -2.85
C SER A 94 -1.54 9.88 -1.88
N ASP A 95 -1.47 9.56 -0.59
CA ASP A 95 -0.86 10.43 0.41
C ASP A 95 0.66 10.56 0.20
N CYS A 96 1.37 9.47 -0.11
CA CYS A 96 2.78 9.53 -0.47
C CYS A 96 3.03 10.42 -1.68
N LEU A 97 2.24 10.27 -2.75
CA LEU A 97 2.36 11.12 -3.94
C LEU A 97 2.11 12.60 -3.61
N SER A 98 1.20 12.90 -2.67
CA SER A 98 0.93 14.27 -2.22
C SER A 98 2.14 14.93 -1.54
N LYS A 99 3.08 14.15 -1.00
CA LYS A 99 4.32 14.64 -0.39
C LYS A 99 5.41 14.93 -1.43
N ILE A 100 5.34 14.35 -2.61
CA ILE A 100 6.36 14.51 -3.65
C ILE A 100 6.09 15.80 -4.45
N LYS A 101 6.97 16.79 -4.32
CA LYS A 101 6.87 18.04 -5.10
C LYS A 101 7.31 17.80 -6.55
N PRO A 102 6.71 18.48 -7.55
CA PRO A 102 7.02 18.25 -8.98
C PRO A 102 8.49 18.38 -9.38
N ASN A 103 9.27 19.18 -8.65
CA ASN A 103 10.69 19.40 -8.93
C ASN A 103 11.61 18.86 -7.82
N ALA A 104 11.09 18.06 -6.89
CA ALA A 104 11.91 17.49 -5.82
C ALA A 104 12.85 16.43 -6.38
N GLY A 105 14.13 16.49 -6.00
CA GLY A 105 15.05 15.39 -6.25
C GLY A 105 14.68 14.16 -5.41
N VAL A 106 15.15 12.99 -5.83
CA VAL A 106 14.85 11.71 -5.16
C VAL A 106 15.15 11.74 -3.65
N ARG A 107 16.22 12.42 -3.22
CA ARG A 107 16.61 12.51 -1.79
C ARG A 107 15.57 13.26 -0.95
N ASP A 108 15.11 14.41 -1.43
CA ASP A 108 14.13 15.22 -0.72
C ASP A 108 12.77 14.54 -0.66
N ALA A 109 12.34 13.95 -1.78
CA ALA A 109 11.12 13.16 -1.83
C ALA A 109 11.19 11.92 -0.93
N THR A 110 12.34 11.24 -0.89
CA THR A 110 12.55 10.08 -0.01
C THR A 110 12.41 10.49 1.46
N LYS A 111 12.98 11.63 1.85
CA LYS A 111 12.81 12.15 3.22
C LYS A 111 11.34 12.41 3.55
N ASP A 112 10.63 13.14 2.70
CA ASP A 112 9.24 13.53 2.97
C ASP A 112 8.30 12.32 2.99
N VAL A 113 8.48 11.37 2.06
CA VAL A 113 7.69 10.13 1.98
C VAL A 113 8.02 9.19 3.15
N ASN A 114 9.29 9.04 3.54
CA ASN A 114 9.67 8.19 4.67
C ASN A 114 9.18 8.77 6.00
N ASN A 115 9.18 10.10 6.17
CA ASN A 115 8.59 10.72 7.36
C ASN A 115 7.12 10.35 7.53
N LEU A 116 6.36 10.29 6.43
CA LEU A 116 4.97 9.82 6.44
C LEU A 116 4.87 8.31 6.73
N ALA A 117 5.74 7.51 6.14
CA ALA A 117 5.71 6.05 6.28
C ALA A 117 6.13 5.55 7.67
N LEU A 118 7.01 6.28 8.35
CA LEU A 118 7.54 5.97 9.68
C LEU A 118 6.71 6.54 10.82
N ASP A 119 5.75 7.43 10.55
CA ASP A 119 4.85 7.93 11.58
C ASP A 119 3.97 6.79 12.10
N LEU A 120 4.02 6.53 13.41
CA LEU A 120 3.23 5.51 14.10
C LEU A 120 1.92 6.04 14.67
N ASN A 121 1.69 7.36 14.65
CA ASN A 121 0.51 8.02 15.21
C ASN A 121 -0.70 8.05 14.25
N PHE A 122 -0.70 7.21 13.23
CA PHE A 122 -1.81 7.10 12.30
C PHE A 122 -3.03 6.40 12.91
N ALA A 123 -4.21 6.69 12.38
CA ALA A 123 -5.42 6.00 12.78
C ALA A 123 -5.44 4.55 12.26
N ILE A 124 -5.95 3.62 13.07
CA ILE A 124 -6.30 2.25 12.66
C ILE A 124 -7.81 2.05 12.74
N PRO A 125 -8.39 0.98 12.14
CA PRO A 125 -9.81 0.67 12.30
C PRO A 125 -10.30 0.77 13.76
N GLY A 126 -11.40 1.48 13.98
CA GLY A 126 -11.93 1.80 15.31
C GLY A 126 -11.53 3.17 15.85
N ASP A 127 -10.42 3.74 15.40
CA ASP A 127 -10.02 5.07 15.82
C ASP A 127 -10.97 6.13 15.24
N PRO A 128 -11.34 7.20 15.97
CA PRO A 128 -12.22 8.25 15.46
C PRO A 128 -11.70 8.94 14.19
N ALA A 129 -10.38 9.01 14.03
CA ALA A 129 -9.73 9.59 12.86
C ALA A 129 -9.65 8.63 11.66
N TRP A 130 -10.05 7.36 11.79
CA TRP A 130 -10.01 6.39 10.69
C TRP A 130 -11.14 6.66 9.66
N PRO A 131 -10.83 7.01 8.41
CA PRO A 131 -11.81 7.51 7.44
C PRO A 131 -12.72 6.42 6.85
N LEU A 132 -12.41 5.14 7.13
CA LEU A 132 -13.07 3.96 6.56
C LEU A 132 -13.82 3.13 7.62
N ASN A 133 -14.14 3.68 8.79
CA ASN A 133 -14.79 2.92 9.88
C ASN A 133 -16.10 2.19 9.50
N GLN A 134 -16.80 2.64 8.45
CA GLN A 134 -18.01 1.96 7.97
C GLN A 134 -17.73 0.61 7.28
N MET A 135 -16.49 0.36 6.85
CA MET A 135 -16.10 -0.82 6.05
C MET A 135 -15.11 -1.72 6.78
N TYR A 136 -14.56 -1.24 7.91
CA TYR A 136 -13.51 -1.90 8.68
C TYR A 136 -13.98 -2.12 10.10
N GLU A 137 -13.70 -3.32 10.61
CA GLU A 137 -14.00 -3.68 11.98
C GLU A 137 -12.80 -3.36 12.88
N PRO A 138 -13.04 -2.85 14.10
CA PRO A 138 -11.96 -2.56 15.03
C PRO A 138 -11.27 -3.84 15.51
N PRO A 139 -9.99 -3.76 15.91
CA PRO A 139 -9.33 -4.82 16.66
C PRO A 139 -10.14 -5.22 17.90
N ARG A 140 -10.15 -6.52 18.22
CA ARG A 140 -10.92 -7.05 19.36
C ARG A 140 -10.38 -6.54 20.71
N ASP A 141 -9.07 -6.42 20.81
CA ASP A 141 -8.37 -6.03 22.03
C ASP A 141 -7.10 -5.23 21.72
N ARG A 142 -6.43 -4.76 22.78
CA ARG A 142 -5.21 -3.95 22.68
C ARG A 142 -4.06 -4.69 22.00
N GLN A 143 -3.97 -6.02 22.14
CA GLN A 143 -2.89 -6.81 21.56
C GLN A 143 -3.06 -6.89 20.04
N ASP A 144 -4.28 -7.17 19.58
CA ASP A 144 -4.62 -7.14 18.16
C ASP A 144 -4.45 -5.73 17.57
N GLY A 145 -4.80 -4.68 18.33
CA GLY A 145 -4.59 -3.30 17.90
C GLY A 145 -3.11 -2.95 17.69
N GLU A 146 -2.23 -3.37 18.60
CA GLU A 146 -0.79 -3.17 18.45
C GLU A 146 -0.22 -3.99 17.29
N LEU A 147 -0.65 -5.24 17.13
CA LEU A 147 -0.22 -6.10 16.03
C LEU A 147 -0.64 -5.53 14.66
N LEU A 148 -1.88 -5.03 14.55
CA LEU A 148 -2.36 -4.39 13.33
C LEU A 148 -1.56 -3.12 13.01
N ARG A 149 -1.28 -2.29 14.02
CA ARG A 149 -0.45 -1.08 13.86
C ARG A 149 0.95 -1.42 13.35
N GLN A 150 1.59 -2.44 13.92
CA GLN A 150 2.90 -2.90 13.46
C GLN A 150 2.87 -3.43 12.02
N TYR A 151 1.85 -4.22 11.66
CA TYR A 151 1.67 -4.71 10.30
C TYR A 151 1.46 -3.55 9.31
N MET A 152 0.58 -2.60 9.63
CA MET A 152 0.31 -1.44 8.79
C MET A 152 1.54 -0.52 8.66
N ALA A 153 2.36 -0.38 9.71
CA ALA A 153 3.62 0.36 9.65
C ALA A 153 4.64 -0.34 8.73
N GLN A 154 4.69 -1.67 8.72
CA GLN A 154 5.51 -2.46 7.81
C GLN A 154 5.05 -2.27 6.34
N VAL A 155 3.73 -2.35 6.10
CA VAL A 155 3.11 -2.07 4.80
C VAL A 155 3.48 -0.67 4.29
N ARG A 156 3.35 0.36 5.13
CA ARG A 156 3.67 1.75 4.76
C ARG A 156 5.11 1.92 4.29
N GLN A 157 6.07 1.40 5.06
CA GLN A 157 7.50 1.53 4.75
C GLN A 157 7.88 0.82 3.45
N GLU A 158 7.38 -0.40 3.25
CA GLU A 158 7.66 -1.18 2.05
C GLU A 158 7.01 -0.54 0.82
N LEU A 159 5.75 -0.12 0.92
CA LEU A 159 5.00 0.51 -0.16
C LEU A 159 5.59 1.88 -0.54
N ALA A 160 6.03 2.67 0.43
CA ALA A 160 6.76 3.92 0.21
C ALA A 160 8.05 3.70 -0.59
N THR A 161 8.85 2.71 -0.19
CA THR A 161 10.11 2.37 -0.86
C THR A 161 9.88 1.95 -2.30
N ARG A 162 8.92 1.04 -2.53
CA ARG A 162 8.56 0.55 -3.88
C ARG A 162 7.94 1.62 -4.76
N LEU A 163 7.18 2.55 -4.18
CA LEU A 163 6.62 3.70 -4.89
C LEU A 163 7.72 4.65 -5.34
N LEU A 164 8.66 5.01 -4.46
CA LEU A 164 9.77 5.92 -4.79
C LEU A 164 10.60 5.37 -5.95
N ALA A 165 10.88 4.07 -5.98
CA ALA A 165 11.57 3.41 -7.08
C ALA A 165 10.83 3.56 -8.42
N ARG A 166 9.48 3.49 -8.42
CA ARG A 166 8.64 3.68 -9.62
C ARG A 166 8.47 5.15 -10.04
N VAL A 167 8.55 6.08 -9.08
CA VAL A 167 8.42 7.52 -9.35
C VAL A 167 9.72 8.09 -9.91
N TYR A 168 10.88 7.58 -9.45
CA TYR A 168 12.22 8.04 -9.81
C TYR A 168 13.02 6.97 -10.57
N GLU A 169 12.39 6.34 -11.57
CA GLU A 169 12.98 5.26 -12.38
C GLU A 169 14.47 5.51 -12.72
N GLU A 170 15.27 4.45 -12.56
CA GLU A 170 16.72 4.51 -12.69
C GLU A 170 17.10 4.82 -14.16
N GLY A 171 17.87 5.88 -14.38
CA GLY A 171 18.19 6.40 -15.72
C GLY A 171 17.36 7.60 -16.18
N GLY A 172 16.38 8.05 -15.36
CA GLY A 172 15.67 9.30 -15.56
C GLY A 172 16.50 10.56 -15.27
N ASP A 173 15.89 11.73 -15.43
CA ASP A 173 16.51 13.05 -15.20
C ASP A 173 16.60 13.43 -13.70
N GLY A 174 16.41 12.47 -12.79
CA GLY A 174 16.38 12.67 -11.34
C GLY A 174 15.11 13.38 -10.83
N LYS A 175 14.11 13.61 -11.68
CA LYS A 175 12.82 14.21 -11.31
C LYS A 175 11.71 13.17 -11.20
N PRO A 176 10.64 13.47 -10.44
CA PRO A 176 9.52 12.55 -10.30
C PRO A 176 8.73 12.44 -11.60
N SER A 177 8.30 11.23 -11.90
CA SER A 177 7.47 10.93 -13.06
C SER A 177 6.15 11.71 -13.06
N LYS A 178 5.94 12.53 -14.10
CA LYS A 178 4.68 13.29 -14.30
C LYS A 178 3.45 12.39 -14.38
N TRP A 179 3.63 11.15 -14.84
CA TRP A 179 2.55 10.17 -14.97
C TRP A 179 2.03 9.73 -13.61
N TRP A 180 2.91 9.59 -12.63
CA TRP A 180 2.53 9.32 -11.24
C TRP A 180 1.96 10.57 -10.55
N LEU A 181 2.60 11.73 -10.71
CA LEU A 181 2.14 12.96 -10.06
C LEU A 181 0.79 13.47 -10.57
N SER A 182 0.37 13.07 -11.77
CA SER A 182 -0.96 13.41 -12.33
C SER A 182 -2.13 12.93 -11.47
N PHE A 183 -1.92 11.94 -10.60
CA PHE A 183 -2.94 11.37 -9.72
C PHE A 183 -3.10 12.08 -8.37
N THR A 184 -2.21 13.02 -8.02
CA THR A 184 -2.21 13.72 -6.71
C THR A 184 -3.50 14.45 -6.35
N LYS A 185 -4.26 14.92 -7.35
CA LYS A 185 -5.55 15.63 -7.16
C LYS A 185 -6.76 14.70 -7.12
N ARG A 186 -6.58 13.41 -7.39
CA ARG A 186 -7.64 12.42 -7.42
C ARG A 186 -7.77 11.76 -6.04
N LYS A 187 -8.99 11.51 -5.61
CA LYS A 187 -9.29 10.85 -4.34
C LYS A 187 -10.07 9.58 -4.62
N PHE A 188 -9.42 8.44 -4.45
CA PHE A 188 -10.08 7.14 -4.48
C PHE A 188 -11.19 7.11 -3.43
N MET A 189 -12.40 6.69 -3.82
CA MET A 189 -13.60 6.68 -2.97
C MET A 189 -13.98 8.05 -2.36
N GLY A 190 -13.39 9.15 -2.83
CA GLY A 190 -13.52 10.47 -2.20
C GLY A 190 -12.90 10.56 -0.79
N LYS A 191 -12.00 9.63 -0.42
CA LYS A 191 -11.37 9.52 0.90
C LYS A 191 -9.87 9.87 0.84
N SER A 192 -9.28 10.10 2.01
CA SER A 192 -7.84 10.25 2.28
C SER A 192 -7.57 9.74 3.71
N LEU A 193 -6.37 9.27 4.01
CA LEU A 193 -6.00 8.80 5.37
C LEU A 193 -5.71 9.97 6.32
#